data_AF-A0A8C9YTD0-F1
#
_entry.id   AF-A0A8C9YTD0-F1
#
_cell.length_a   1.000
_cell.length_b   1.000
_cell.length_c   1.000
_cell.angle_alpha   90.00
_cell.angle_beta   90.00
_cell.angle_gamma   90.00
#
_symmetry.space_group_name_H-M   'P 1'
#
loop_
_entity.id
_entity.type
_entity.pdbx_description
1 polymer ?
#
loop_
_entity_poly.entity_id
_entity_poly.type
_entity_poly.pdbx_seq_one_letter_code
_entity_poly.pdbx_strand_id
1 'polypeptide(L)'
;MVCPSALAHDPLSATALSPHRLALECLCKLSIQDGNVDLLLATPPFSRQRTLFATLLRLVGERRSQVCREMAVAVLSNLAQGDAAAARAVALQKGSVGTLIGFLEDAVAAAQFQLQQSTLHASEPPSVNMMCRAARALLAMARAEDCRTQFVLHESRLLDVSLAPALDASVAAVMCEVLFKIGRS
;
A
#
# COMPACT_ATOMS: atom_id res chain seq x y z
N MET A 1 13.08 -3.20 -9.66
CA MET A 1 12.47 -2.33 -8.63
C MET A 1 13.43 -1.48 -7.82
N VAL A 2 14.65 -1.92 -7.53
CA VAL A 2 15.62 -1.13 -6.71
C VAL A 2 16.86 -0.67 -7.47
N CYS A 3 16.88 -0.87 -8.79
CA CYS A 3 18.02 -0.50 -9.63
C CYS A 3 18.12 1.04 -9.72
N PRO A 4 19.27 1.65 -9.39
CA PRO A 4 19.42 3.11 -9.44
C PRO A 4 19.68 3.63 -10.87
N SER A 5 19.89 2.75 -11.84
CA SER A 5 20.19 3.14 -13.22
C SER A 5 19.00 3.85 -13.86
N ALA A 6 19.26 4.94 -14.58
CA ALA A 6 18.25 5.66 -15.37
C ALA A 6 17.55 4.72 -16.36
N LEU A 7 18.29 3.77 -16.95
CA LEU A 7 17.76 2.76 -17.88
C LEU A 7 16.66 1.88 -17.28
N ALA A 8 16.60 1.74 -15.95
CA ALA A 8 15.52 0.99 -15.30
C ALA A 8 14.21 1.79 -15.25
N HIS A 9 14.30 3.12 -15.26
CA HIS A 9 13.17 4.04 -15.14
C HIS A 9 12.74 4.60 -16.49
N ASP A 10 13.66 4.68 -17.45
CA ASP A 10 13.40 5.15 -18.80
C ASP A 10 12.52 4.14 -19.58
N PRO A 11 11.62 4.65 -20.45
CA PRO A 11 10.87 3.78 -21.34
C PRO A 11 11.81 2.98 -22.27
N LEU A 12 11.48 1.71 -22.51
CA LEU A 12 12.17 0.90 -23.50
C LEU A 12 11.92 1.48 -24.90
N SER A 13 12.96 1.52 -25.74
CA SER A 13 12.85 2.00 -27.13
C SER A 13 11.67 1.33 -27.84
N ALA A 14 10.77 2.14 -28.42
CA ALA A 14 9.50 1.75 -29.06
C ALA A 14 8.29 1.49 -28.14
N THR A 15 8.39 1.65 -26.81
CA THR A 15 7.23 1.55 -25.90
C THR A 15 7.23 2.65 -24.84
N ALA A 16 6.07 2.91 -24.23
CA ALA A 16 5.97 3.77 -23.04
C ALA A 16 6.24 3.01 -21.71
N LEU A 17 6.71 1.74 -21.78
CA LEU A 17 6.91 0.87 -20.63
C LEU A 17 8.38 0.87 -20.21
N SER A 18 8.64 1.15 -18.93
CA SER A 18 9.97 1.03 -18.35
C SER A 18 10.19 -0.34 -17.71
N PRO A 19 11.44 -0.85 -17.63
CA PRO A 19 11.76 -2.07 -16.90
C PRO A 19 11.23 -2.06 -15.45
N HIS A 20 11.21 -0.89 -14.82
CA HIS A 20 10.65 -0.72 -13.49
C HIS A 20 9.14 -0.98 -13.45
N ARG A 21 8.36 -0.51 -14.42
CA ARG A 21 6.91 -0.81 -14.48
C ARG A 21 6.64 -2.29 -14.73
N LEU A 22 7.40 -2.91 -15.64
CA LEU A 22 7.28 -4.35 -15.91
C LEU A 22 7.62 -5.19 -14.67
N ALA A 23 8.67 -4.80 -13.94
CA ALA A 23 9.04 -5.47 -12.70
C ALA A 23 7.96 -5.32 -11.61
N LEU A 24 7.30 -4.15 -11.52
CA LEU A 24 6.18 -3.94 -10.59
C LEU A 24 5.01 -4.86 -10.93
N GLU A 25 4.65 -4.95 -12.20
CA GLU A 25 3.56 -5.83 -12.66
C GLU A 25 3.88 -7.31 -12.40
N CYS A 26 5.12 -7.73 -12.67
CA CYS A 26 5.59 -9.08 -12.38
C CYS A 26 5.50 -9.39 -10.88
N LEU A 27 5.99 -8.50 -10.01
CA LEU A 27 5.87 -8.67 -8.56
C LEU A 27 4.42 -8.68 -8.10
N CYS A 28 3.55 -7.85 -8.68
CA CYS A 28 2.13 -7.83 -8.38
C CYS A 28 1.52 -9.21 -8.62
N LYS A 29 1.80 -9.82 -9.77
CA LYS A 29 1.31 -11.16 -10.12
C LYS A 29 1.93 -12.25 -9.25
N LEU A 30 3.24 -12.22 -9.02
CA LEU A 30 3.94 -13.21 -8.21
C LEU A 30 3.45 -13.20 -6.76
N SER A 31 3.28 -12.02 -6.17
CA SER A 31 2.90 -11.85 -4.77
C SER A 31 1.48 -12.30 -4.42
N ILE A 32 0.68 -12.72 -5.40
CA ILE A 32 -0.65 -13.29 -5.15
C ILE A 32 -0.55 -14.66 -4.45
N GLN A 33 0.54 -15.39 -4.69
CA GLN A 33 0.75 -16.73 -4.11
C GLN A 33 1.67 -16.63 -2.90
N ASP A 34 1.22 -17.16 -1.76
CA ASP A 34 1.98 -17.09 -0.50
C ASP A 34 3.37 -17.73 -0.61
N GLY A 35 3.48 -18.89 -1.27
CA GLY A 35 4.79 -19.52 -1.50
C GLY A 35 5.76 -18.67 -2.31
N ASN A 36 5.27 -17.81 -3.21
CA ASN A 36 6.13 -16.84 -3.90
C ASN A 36 6.52 -15.68 -2.98
N VAL A 37 5.61 -15.24 -2.10
CA VAL A 37 5.91 -14.22 -1.08
C VAL A 37 7.03 -14.72 -0.17
N ASP A 38 6.97 -15.96 0.29
CA ASP A 38 8.02 -16.58 1.10
C ASP A 38 9.37 -16.56 0.37
N LEU A 39 9.40 -16.95 -0.91
CA LEU A 39 10.62 -16.92 -1.72
C LEU A 39 11.15 -15.50 -1.95
N LEU A 40 10.26 -14.52 -2.18
CA LEU A 40 10.62 -13.12 -2.34
C LEU A 40 11.25 -12.56 -1.04
N LEU A 41 10.69 -12.90 0.11
CA LEU A 41 11.17 -12.47 1.43
C LEU A 41 12.41 -13.25 1.90
N ALA A 42 12.62 -14.47 1.39
CA ALA A 42 13.85 -15.23 1.61
C ALA A 42 15.02 -14.73 0.75
N THR A 43 14.78 -13.89 -0.26
CA THR A 43 15.81 -13.44 -1.21
C THR A 43 16.79 -12.45 -0.56
N PRO A 44 18.09 -12.79 -0.41
CA PRO A 44 19.10 -11.88 0.11
C PRO A 44 19.50 -10.79 -0.91
N PRO A 45 20.06 -9.65 -0.47
CA PRO A 45 20.22 -9.20 0.92
C PRO A 45 18.98 -8.47 1.44
N PHE A 46 18.75 -8.49 2.77
CA PHE A 46 17.61 -7.81 3.40
C PHE A 46 17.58 -6.28 3.15
N SER A 47 18.74 -5.65 2.97
CA SER A 47 18.83 -4.23 2.58
C SER A 47 18.10 -3.94 1.27
N ARG A 48 18.13 -4.88 0.31
CA ARG A 48 17.40 -4.78 -0.95
C ARG A 48 15.89 -4.75 -0.73
N GLN A 49 15.40 -5.57 0.19
CA GLN A 49 13.97 -5.63 0.54
C GLN A 49 13.51 -4.32 1.18
N ARG A 50 14.31 -3.74 2.08
CA ARG A 50 14.03 -2.41 2.65
C ARG A 50 13.93 -1.33 1.58
N THR A 51 14.85 -1.32 0.61
CA THR A 51 14.77 -0.40 -0.54
C THR A 51 13.55 -0.67 -1.41
N LEU A 52 13.15 -1.94 -1.59
CA LEU A 52 11.92 -2.29 -2.29
C LEU A 52 10.69 -1.72 -1.56
N PHE A 53 10.58 -1.89 -0.24
CA PHE A 53 9.47 -1.34 0.55
C PHE A 53 9.39 0.19 0.45
N ALA A 54 10.54 0.88 0.53
CA ALA A 54 10.60 2.33 0.33
C ALA A 54 10.11 2.74 -1.06
N THR A 55 10.53 2.02 -2.12
CA THR A 55 10.07 2.26 -3.49
C THR A 55 8.57 2.03 -3.64
N LEU A 56 8.04 0.93 -3.09
CA LEU A 56 6.60 0.64 -3.13
C LEU A 56 5.78 1.73 -2.43
N LEU A 57 6.18 2.15 -1.22
CA LEU A 57 5.53 3.24 -0.51
C LEU A 57 5.59 4.56 -1.31
N ARG A 58 6.73 4.88 -1.92
CA ARG A 58 6.84 6.05 -2.79
C ARG A 58 5.85 5.98 -3.95
N LEU A 59 5.68 4.81 -4.57
CA LEU A 59 4.71 4.62 -5.65
C LEU A 59 3.27 4.73 -5.15
N VAL A 60 2.93 4.21 -3.97
CA VAL A 60 1.60 4.37 -3.35
C VAL A 60 1.28 5.86 -3.12
N GLY A 61 2.26 6.65 -2.68
CA GLY A 61 2.13 8.10 -2.51
C GLY A 61 2.14 8.90 -3.81
N GLU A 62 2.57 8.33 -4.94
CA GLU A 62 2.68 9.03 -6.22
C GLU A 62 1.32 9.03 -6.95
N ARG A 63 0.60 10.16 -6.87
CA ARG A 63 -0.72 10.35 -7.51
C ARG A 63 -0.71 10.45 -9.04
N ARG A 64 0.43 10.20 -9.69
CA ARG A 64 0.57 10.34 -11.16
C ARG A 64 -0.01 9.16 -11.94
N SER A 65 -0.03 7.96 -11.36
CA SER A 65 -0.53 6.76 -12.03
C SER A 65 -1.28 5.86 -11.06
N GLN A 66 -2.61 5.88 -11.13
CA GLN A 66 -3.48 5.08 -10.29
C GLN A 66 -3.14 3.58 -10.36
N VAL A 67 -2.93 3.07 -11.58
CA VAL A 67 -2.54 1.68 -11.85
C VAL A 67 -1.23 1.31 -11.12
N CYS A 68 -0.22 2.19 -11.13
CA CYS A 68 1.04 1.92 -10.41
C CYS A 68 0.84 1.95 -8.89
N ARG A 69 0.00 2.86 -8.38
CA ARG A 69 -0.32 2.93 -6.95
C ARG A 69 -1.01 1.66 -6.47
N GLU A 70 -1.99 1.17 -7.24
CA GLU A 70 -2.74 -0.04 -6.92
C GLU A 70 -1.86 -1.29 -6.96
N MET A 71 -1.02 -1.44 -7.97
CA MET A 71 -0.03 -2.53 -7.97
C MET A 71 0.93 -2.43 -6.78
N ALA A 72 1.40 -1.23 -6.45
CA ALA A 72 2.32 -1.03 -5.35
C ALA A 72 1.67 -1.38 -4.00
N VAL A 73 0.43 -0.97 -3.76
CA VAL A 73 -0.29 -1.31 -2.51
C VAL A 73 -0.61 -2.80 -2.44
N ALA A 74 -0.91 -3.44 -3.57
CA ALA A 74 -1.14 -4.88 -3.62
C ALA A 74 0.12 -5.67 -3.24
N VAL A 75 1.26 -5.36 -3.86
CA VAL A 75 2.55 -5.99 -3.53
C VAL A 75 2.92 -5.73 -2.07
N LEU A 76 2.83 -4.47 -1.62
CA LEU A 76 3.19 -4.11 -0.25
C LEU A 76 2.31 -4.85 0.78
N SER A 77 1.02 -4.97 0.51
CA SER A 77 0.06 -5.69 1.37
C SER A 77 0.37 -7.18 1.46
N ASN A 78 0.68 -7.83 0.33
CA ASN A 78 1.04 -9.25 0.31
C ASN A 78 2.37 -9.48 1.06
N LEU A 79 3.39 -8.66 0.80
CA LEU A 79 4.69 -8.79 1.47
C LEU A 79 4.60 -8.52 2.99
N ALA A 80 3.82 -7.53 3.41
CA ALA A 80 3.63 -7.24 4.83
C ALA A 80 2.84 -8.34 5.56
N GLN A 81 1.92 -9.03 4.88
CA GLN A 81 1.16 -10.14 5.47
C GLN A 81 1.95 -11.45 5.52
N GLY A 82 2.94 -11.63 4.63
CA GLY A 82 3.71 -12.87 4.53
C GLY A 82 4.67 -13.11 5.71
N ASP A 83 5.23 -12.06 6.31
CA ASP A 83 6.19 -12.19 7.42
C ASP A 83 6.17 -11.00 8.38
N ALA A 84 6.36 -11.27 9.67
CA ALA A 84 6.37 -10.25 10.72
C ALA A 84 7.57 -9.31 10.60
N ALA A 85 8.75 -9.80 10.19
CA ALA A 85 9.92 -8.94 9.99
C ALA A 85 9.74 -8.04 8.75
N ALA A 86 9.09 -8.54 7.70
CA ALA A 86 8.67 -7.73 6.56
C ALA A 86 7.67 -6.65 6.97
N ALA A 87 6.61 -6.99 7.71
CA ALA A 87 5.63 -6.04 8.24
C ALA A 87 6.30 -4.92 9.06
N ARG A 88 7.21 -5.30 9.96
CA ARG A 88 8.01 -4.38 10.77
C ARG A 88 8.90 -3.50 9.90
N ALA A 89 9.57 -4.06 8.91
CA ALA A 89 10.45 -3.31 8.01
C ALA A 89 9.69 -2.31 7.12
N VAL A 90 8.44 -2.60 6.78
CA VAL A 90 7.51 -1.66 6.13
C VAL A 90 7.09 -0.56 7.09
N ALA A 91 6.68 -0.91 8.31
CA ALA A 91 6.27 0.04 9.35
C ALA A 91 7.36 1.08 9.66
N LEU A 92 8.62 0.63 9.75
CA LEU A 92 9.76 1.49 10.05
C LEU A 92 10.24 2.35 8.85
N GLN A 93 9.61 2.24 7.68
CA GLN A 93 9.87 3.20 6.59
C GLN A 93 9.28 4.56 6.93
N LYS A 94 10.03 5.62 6.65
CA LYS A 94 9.58 7.00 6.91
C LYS A 94 8.27 7.29 6.18
N GLY A 95 7.24 7.63 6.95
CA GLY A 95 5.92 8.02 6.42
C GLY A 95 5.03 6.86 5.95
N SER A 96 5.42 5.61 6.20
CA SER A 96 4.71 4.41 5.74
C SER A 96 3.20 4.41 6.08
N VAL A 97 2.88 4.62 7.35
CA VAL A 97 1.50 4.67 7.88
C VAL A 97 0.74 5.81 7.22
N GLY A 98 1.29 7.01 7.24
CA GLY A 98 0.66 8.19 6.63
C GLY A 98 0.41 8.05 5.13
N THR A 99 1.29 7.38 4.39
CA THR A 99 1.13 7.08 2.96
C THR A 99 -0.02 6.12 2.70
N LEU A 100 -0.15 5.04 3.48
CA LEU A 100 -1.24 4.08 3.34
C LEU A 100 -2.59 4.67 3.75
N ILE A 101 -2.62 5.49 4.80
CA ILE A 101 -3.81 6.24 5.18
C ILE A 101 -4.18 7.23 4.05
N GLY A 102 -3.20 7.94 3.49
CA GLY A 102 -3.43 8.86 2.37
C GLY A 102 -4.03 8.17 1.14
N PHE A 103 -3.65 6.92 0.87
CA PHE A 103 -4.28 6.13 -0.19
C PHE A 103 -5.77 5.86 0.09
N LEU A 104 -6.13 5.57 1.35
CA LEU A 104 -7.53 5.36 1.75
C LEU A 104 -8.32 6.67 1.77
N GLU A 105 -7.73 7.76 2.25
CA GLU A 105 -8.35 9.10 2.24
C GLU A 105 -8.66 9.56 0.81
N ASP A 106 -7.70 9.40 -0.12
CA ASP A 106 -7.90 9.72 -1.54
C ASP A 106 -9.05 8.86 -2.13
N ALA A 107 -9.14 7.59 -1.74
CA ALA A 107 -10.18 6.67 -2.21
C ALA A 107 -11.58 7.07 -1.72
N VAL A 108 -11.70 7.40 -0.43
CA VAL A 108 -12.93 7.89 0.18
C VAL A 108 -13.36 9.20 -0.47
N ALA A 109 -12.45 10.14 -0.68
CA ALA A 109 -12.75 11.41 -1.33
C ALA A 109 -13.25 11.21 -2.78
N ALA A 110 -12.62 10.31 -3.55
CA ALA A 110 -13.05 9.99 -4.90
C ALA A 110 -14.44 9.31 -4.92
N ALA A 111 -14.71 8.39 -3.99
CA ALA A 111 -16.03 7.75 -3.86
C ALA A 111 -17.12 8.76 -3.47
N GLN A 112 -16.83 9.66 -2.52
CA GLN A 112 -17.75 10.76 -2.15
C GLN A 112 -18.06 11.66 -3.33
N PHE A 113 -17.04 12.02 -4.11
CA PHE A 113 -17.19 12.87 -5.28
C PHE A 113 -18.10 12.23 -6.33
N GLN A 114 -17.94 10.93 -6.61
CA GLN A 114 -18.80 10.20 -7.55
C GLN A 114 -20.26 10.10 -7.08
N LEU A 115 -20.51 9.98 -5.77
CA LEU A 115 -21.86 9.96 -5.21
C LEU A 115 -22.56 11.32 -5.33
N GLN A 116 -21.80 12.41 -5.21
CA GLN A 116 -22.33 13.78 -5.25
C GLN A 116 -22.47 14.31 -6.68
N GLN A 117 -21.53 13.96 -7.55
CA GLN A 117 -21.48 14.43 -8.94
C GLN A 117 -21.57 13.19 -9.81
N SER A 118 -22.74 12.96 -10.43
CA SER A 118 -23.01 11.89 -11.41
C SER A 118 -22.21 12.07 -12.72
N THR A 119 -20.93 12.43 -12.61
CA THR A 119 -20.06 12.85 -13.71
C THR A 119 -19.18 11.70 -14.16
N LEU A 120 -19.26 11.37 -15.44
CA LEU A 120 -18.47 10.33 -16.12
C LEU A 120 -16.97 10.67 -16.27
N HIS A 121 -16.52 11.85 -15.81
CA HIS A 121 -15.16 12.36 -16.00
C HIS A 121 -14.31 12.42 -14.72
N ALA A 122 -14.84 11.97 -13.58
CA ALA A 122 -14.06 11.83 -12.36
C ALA A 122 -13.07 10.66 -12.50
N SER A 123 -11.86 10.79 -11.92
CA SER A 123 -10.98 9.64 -11.74
C SER A 123 -11.71 8.61 -10.90
N GLU A 124 -11.84 7.39 -11.40
CA GLU A 124 -12.47 6.32 -10.63
C GLU A 124 -11.69 6.09 -9.33
N PRO A 125 -12.39 5.91 -8.19
CA PRO A 125 -11.77 5.54 -6.93
C PRO A 125 -11.09 4.18 -7.09
N PRO A 126 -10.04 3.90 -6.30
CA PRO A 126 -9.51 2.54 -6.22
C PRO A 126 -10.62 1.57 -5.82
N SER A 127 -10.56 0.36 -6.37
CA SER A 127 -11.53 -0.68 -6.02
C SER A 127 -11.52 -1.00 -4.52
N VAL A 128 -12.65 -1.47 -4.00
CA VAL A 128 -12.78 -1.95 -2.62
C VAL A 128 -11.70 -2.99 -2.27
N ASN A 129 -11.30 -3.84 -3.22
CA ASN A 129 -10.21 -4.79 -3.03
C ASN A 129 -8.87 -4.11 -2.73
N MET A 130 -8.53 -3.04 -3.45
CA MET A 130 -7.30 -2.29 -3.25
C MET A 130 -7.32 -1.51 -1.93
N MET A 131 -8.48 -0.96 -1.55
CA MET A 131 -8.65 -0.34 -0.23
C MET A 131 -8.49 -1.36 0.91
N CYS A 132 -9.09 -2.56 0.77
CA CYS A 132 -8.88 -3.68 1.69
C CYS A 132 -7.40 -4.05 1.81
N ARG A 133 -6.66 -4.07 0.70
CA ARG A 133 -5.22 -4.36 0.70
C ARG A 133 -4.42 -3.31 1.47
N ALA A 134 -4.73 -2.02 1.29
CA ALA A 134 -4.12 -0.94 2.07
C ALA A 134 -4.41 -1.09 3.57
N ALA A 135 -5.66 -1.33 3.94
CA ALA A 135 -6.07 -1.55 5.33
C ALA A 135 -5.39 -2.79 5.95
N ARG A 136 -5.27 -3.88 5.19
CA ARG A 136 -4.57 -5.10 5.63
C ARG A 136 -3.06 -4.90 5.79
N ALA A 137 -2.44 -4.05 4.96
CA ALA A 137 -1.05 -3.67 5.14
C ALA A 137 -0.86 -2.90 6.46
N LEU A 138 -1.75 -1.94 6.75
CA LEU A 138 -1.78 -1.23 8.04
C LEU A 138 -1.99 -2.19 9.21
N LEU A 139 -2.88 -3.18 9.07
CA LEU A 139 -3.13 -4.18 10.11
C LEU A 139 -1.92 -5.09 10.36
N ALA A 140 -1.23 -5.51 9.30
CA ALA A 140 0.01 -6.28 9.44
C ALA A 140 1.09 -5.46 10.16
N MET A 141 1.26 -4.19 9.79
CA MET A 141 2.16 -3.26 10.46
C MET A 141 1.78 -3.03 11.94
N ALA A 142 0.49 -2.89 12.26
CA ALA A 142 0.01 -2.69 13.62
C ALA A 142 0.16 -3.95 14.51
N ARG A 143 0.18 -5.14 13.89
CA ARG A 143 0.43 -6.41 14.57
C ARG A 143 1.92 -6.70 14.79
N ALA A 144 2.81 -6.02 14.07
CA ALA A 144 4.25 -6.22 14.17
C ALA A 144 4.83 -5.59 15.45
N GLU A 145 5.83 -6.25 16.03
CA GLU A 145 6.48 -5.81 17.27
C GLU A 145 7.09 -4.41 17.14
N ASP A 146 6.97 -3.61 18.21
CA ASP A 146 7.48 -2.23 18.34
C ASP A 146 6.99 -1.21 17.29
N CYS A 147 6.00 -1.56 16.46
CA CYS A 147 5.55 -0.69 15.37
C CYS A 147 4.48 0.33 15.78
N ARG A 148 3.87 0.20 16.97
CA ARG A 148 2.78 1.06 17.42
C ARG A 148 3.16 2.53 17.50
N THR A 149 4.40 2.85 17.88
CA THR A 149 4.88 4.24 17.94
C THR A 149 4.78 4.95 16.58
N GLN A 150 4.76 4.20 15.48
CA GLN A 150 4.57 4.73 14.14
C GLN A 150 3.13 5.18 13.86
N PHE A 151 2.15 4.75 14.67
CA PHE A 151 0.73 5.03 14.49
C PHE A 151 0.22 6.21 15.35
N VAL A 152 0.94 6.61 16.40
CA VAL A 152 0.48 7.61 17.38
C VAL A 152 0.06 8.93 16.73
N LEU A 153 0.83 9.42 15.75
CA LEU A 153 0.53 10.68 15.05
C LEU A 153 -0.60 10.54 14.00
N HIS A 154 -1.16 9.35 13.85
CA HIS A 154 -2.11 9.00 12.80
C HIS A 154 -3.44 8.47 13.33
N GLU A 155 -3.62 8.34 14.65
CA GLU A 155 -4.84 7.80 15.27
C GLU A 155 -6.10 8.56 14.85
N SER A 156 -6.08 9.90 14.89
CA SER A 156 -7.22 10.72 14.44
C SER A 156 -7.57 10.44 12.98
N ARG A 157 -6.58 10.38 12.10
CA ARG A 157 -6.81 10.13 10.66
C ARG A 157 -7.36 8.73 10.40
N LEU A 158 -6.88 7.73 11.15
CA LEU A 158 -7.41 6.36 11.07
C LEU A 158 -8.88 6.33 11.49
N LEU A 159 -9.22 7.05 12.56
CA LEU A 159 -10.59 7.17 13.03
C LEU A 159 -11.48 7.87 11.99
N ASP A 160 -11.03 9.02 11.47
CA ASP A 160 -11.75 9.79 10.46
C ASP A 160 -12.06 8.95 9.20
N VAL A 161 -11.06 8.21 8.70
CA VAL A 161 -11.26 7.29 7.56
C VAL A 161 -12.25 6.18 7.93
N SER A 162 -12.10 5.54 9.10
CA SER A 162 -12.96 4.42 9.51
C SER A 162 -14.44 4.79 9.66
N LEU A 163 -14.72 6.05 9.97
CA LEU A 163 -16.06 6.59 10.14
C LEU A 163 -16.62 7.23 8.87
N ALA A 164 -15.85 7.26 7.78
CA ALA A 164 -16.28 7.91 6.55
C ALA A 164 -17.48 7.18 5.92
N PRO A 165 -18.61 7.87 5.63
CA PRO A 165 -19.82 7.21 5.11
C PRO A 165 -19.64 6.53 3.75
N ALA A 166 -18.68 6.99 2.96
CA ALA A 166 -18.36 6.43 1.65
C ALA A 166 -17.36 5.26 1.73
N LEU A 167 -16.88 4.90 2.92
CA LEU A 167 -16.02 3.75 3.10
C LEU A 167 -16.85 2.45 3.07
N ASP A 168 -16.42 1.50 2.26
CA ASP A 168 -17.06 0.19 2.20
C ASP A 168 -16.94 -0.55 3.56
N ALA A 169 -18.01 -1.24 3.96
CA ALA A 169 -18.10 -1.91 5.25
C ALA A 169 -16.99 -2.97 5.47
N SER A 170 -16.55 -3.64 4.40
CA SER A 170 -15.46 -4.62 4.49
C SER A 170 -14.12 -3.96 4.79
N VAL A 171 -13.87 -2.76 4.25
CA VAL A 171 -12.67 -1.97 4.53
C VAL A 171 -12.75 -1.38 5.93
N ALA A 172 -13.92 -0.86 6.32
CA ALA A 172 -14.16 -0.32 7.66
C ALA A 172 -13.90 -1.37 8.75
N ALA A 173 -14.33 -2.62 8.54
CA ALA A 173 -14.06 -3.71 9.48
C ALA A 173 -12.57 -3.93 9.74
N VAL A 174 -11.74 -3.94 8.67
CA VAL A 174 -10.28 -4.07 8.80
C VAL A 174 -9.68 -2.84 9.49
N MET A 175 -10.17 -1.63 9.19
CA MET A 175 -9.72 -0.40 9.85
C MET A 175 -10.04 -0.40 11.35
N CYS A 176 -11.20 -0.92 11.75
CA CYS A 176 -11.55 -1.12 13.15
C CYS A 176 -10.60 -2.12 13.84
N GLU A 177 -10.16 -3.17 13.15
CA GLU A 177 -9.11 -4.06 13.68
C GLU A 177 -7.78 -3.33 13.88
N VAL A 178 -7.39 -2.44 12.96
CA VAL A 178 -6.19 -1.60 13.10
C VAL A 178 -6.32 -0.72 14.35
N LEU A 179 -7.42 0.01 14.47
CA LEU A 179 -7.73 0.87 15.63
C LEU A 179 -7.72 0.08 16.95
N PHE A 180 -8.29 -1.12 16.95
CA PHE A 180 -8.28 -2.00 18.12
C PHE A 180 -6.86 -2.43 18.51
N LYS A 181 -6.01 -2.78 17.53
CA LYS A 181 -4.62 -3.18 17.78
C LYS A 181 -3.78 -2.04 18.32
N ILE A 182 -3.99 -0.81 17.84
CA ILE A 182 -3.29 0.36 18.35
C ILE A 182 -3.91 0.92 19.64
N GLY A 183 -5.16 0.60 19.99
CA GLY A 183 -5.80 1.09 21.21
C GLY A 183 -5.58 0.24 22.46
N ARG A 184 -5.27 -1.06 22.32
CA ARG A 184 -5.17 -2.03 23.43
C ARG A 184 -3.78 -2.19 24.06
N SER A 185 -3.05 -1.11 24.27
CA SER A 185 -1.78 -1.17 25.04
C SER A 185 -1.50 0.16 25.72
#